data_AF-K1RY02-F1
#
_entry.id   AF-K1RY02-F1
#
_cell.length_a   1.000
_cell.length_b   1.000
_cell.length_c   1.000
_cell.angle_alpha   90.00
_cell.angle_beta   90.00
_cell.angle_gamma   90.00
#
_symmetry.space_group_name_H-M   'P 1'
#
loop_
_entity.id
_entity.type
_entity.pdbx_description
1 polymer ?
#
loop_
_entity_poly.entity_id
_entity_poly.type
_entity_poly.pdbx_seq_one_letter_code
_entity_poly.pdbx_strand_id
1 'polypeptide(L)'
;HHVKVLSYEDRMIIAQRLQENASFGAIGKELGKDRTTIAKEIKKYSYDKKSGRPGYPYNPCKFRATVQSKKDLRNKLYTPICLQM
;
A
#
# COMPACT_ATOMS: atom_id res chain seq x y z
N HIS A 1 -27.07 -2.65 -16.35
CA HIS A 1 -26.57 -3.03 -15.01
C HIS A 1 -26.31 -1.77 -14.18
N HIS A 2 -27.09 -1.50 -13.14
CA HIS A 2 -26.79 -0.42 -12.20
C HIS A 2 -25.64 -0.84 -11.29
N VAL A 3 -24.47 -0.22 -11.44
CA VAL A 3 -23.35 -0.38 -10.51
C VAL A 3 -23.77 0.23 -9.18
N LYS A 4 -24.05 -0.62 -8.20
CA LYS A 4 -24.50 -0.20 -6.86
C LYS A 4 -23.28 0.31 -6.09
N VAL A 5 -23.02 1.61 -6.20
CA VAL A 5 -21.92 2.33 -5.54
C VAL A 5 -21.91 2.03 -4.04
N LEU A 6 -20.74 1.77 -3.46
CA LEU A 6 -20.58 1.58 -2.02
C LEU A 6 -20.75 2.93 -1.31
N SER A 7 -21.57 2.91 -0.26
CA SER A 7 -21.79 4.07 0.59
C SER A 7 -20.54 4.38 1.45
N TYR A 8 -20.53 5.53 2.12
CA TYR A 8 -19.47 5.82 3.09
C TYR A 8 -19.49 4.83 4.27
N GLU A 9 -20.68 4.52 4.78
CA GLU A 9 -20.87 3.53 5.86
C GLU A 9 -20.35 2.14 5.45
N ASP A 10 -20.61 1.72 4.21
CA ASP A 10 -20.09 0.45 3.70
C ASP A 10 -18.55 0.42 3.75
N ARG A 11 -17.88 1.56 3.48
CA ARG A 11 -16.42 1.67 3.57
C ARG A 11 -15.91 1.62 5.00
N MET A 12 -16.65 2.18 5.95
CA MET A 12 -16.29 2.08 7.38
C MET A 12 -16.34 0.62 7.84
N ILE A 13 -17.38 -0.11 7.44
CA ILE A 13 -17.50 -1.55 7.72
C ILE A 13 -16.35 -2.32 7.06
N ILE A 14 -16.05 -2.07 5.77
CA ILE A 14 -14.91 -2.71 5.10
C ILE A 14 -13.60 -2.45 5.88
N ALA A 15 -13.34 -1.21 6.29
CA ALA A 15 -12.12 -0.84 7.01
C ALA A 15 -11.99 -1.55 8.35
N GLN A 16 -13.06 -1.58 9.15
CA GLN A 16 -13.09 -2.28 10.43
C GLN A 16 -12.83 -3.78 10.25
N ARG A 17 -13.53 -4.41 9.29
CA ARG A 17 -13.44 -5.86 9.08
C ARG A 17 -12.09 -6.29 8.51
N LEU A 18 -11.42 -5.42 7.74
CA LEU A 18 -10.03 -5.63 7.35
C LEU A 18 -9.07 -5.61 8.54
N GLN A 19 -9.28 -4.70 9.50
CA GLN A 19 -8.48 -4.64 10.73
C GLN A 19 -8.66 -5.91 11.60
N GLU A 20 -9.86 -6.50 11.56
CA GLU A 20 -10.19 -7.78 12.20
C GLU A 20 -9.72 -9.02 11.40
N ASN A 21 -8.99 -8.84 10.29
CA ASN A 21 -8.54 -9.90 9.38
C ASN A 21 -9.68 -10.73 8.76
N ALA A 22 -10.87 -10.15 8.59
CA ALA A 22 -11.97 -10.82 7.91
C ALA A 22 -11.68 -11.00 6.40
N SER A 23 -12.11 -12.13 5.85
CA SER A 23 -11.97 -12.39 4.41
C SER A 23 -12.91 -11.50 3.57
N PHE A 24 -12.55 -11.22 2.32
CA PHE A 24 -13.40 -10.43 1.42
C PHE A 24 -14.77 -11.07 1.16
N GLY A 25 -14.85 -12.41 1.24
CA GLY A 25 -16.12 -13.13 1.13
C GLY A 25 -17.01 -12.92 2.36
N ALA A 26 -16.44 -12.90 3.56
CA ALA A 26 -17.19 -12.61 4.80
C ALA A 26 -17.73 -11.18 4.80
N ILE A 27 -16.88 -10.22 4.44
CA ILE A 27 -17.27 -8.80 4.30
C ILE A 27 -18.36 -8.62 3.23
N GLY A 28 -18.23 -9.30 2.10
CA GLY A 28 -19.24 -9.30 1.04
C GLY A 28 -20.59 -9.84 1.51
N LYS A 29 -20.61 -10.93 2.28
CA LYS A 29 -21.85 -11.49 2.85
C LYS A 29 -22.54 -10.50 3.79
N GLU A 30 -21.78 -9.82 4.64
CA GLU A 30 -22.29 -8.84 5.62
C GLU A 30 -22.94 -7.63 4.93
N LEU A 31 -22.34 -7.15 3.84
CA LEU A 31 -22.83 -5.99 3.08
C LEU A 31 -23.79 -6.35 1.94
N GLY A 32 -24.06 -7.64 1.71
CA GLY A 32 -24.84 -8.11 0.56
C GLY A 32 -24.19 -7.75 -0.79
N LYS A 33 -22.85 -7.79 -0.86
CA LYS A 33 -22.04 -7.45 -2.04
C LYS A 33 -21.18 -8.63 -2.48
N ASP A 34 -20.89 -8.69 -3.77
CA ASP A 34 -19.94 -9.68 -4.28
C ASP A 34 -18.52 -9.40 -3.79
N ARG A 35 -17.75 -10.46 -3.51
CA ARG A 35 -16.35 -10.37 -3.03
C ARG A 35 -15.45 -9.57 -3.97
N THR A 36 -15.72 -9.57 -5.28
CA THR A 36 -14.94 -8.79 -6.25
C THR A 36 -15.26 -7.30 -6.18
N THR A 37 -16.47 -6.93 -5.74
CA THR A 37 -16.83 -5.53 -5.48
C THR A 37 -16.02 -5.00 -4.30
N ILE A 38 -15.94 -5.78 -3.22
CA ILE A 38 -15.11 -5.46 -2.04
C ILE A 38 -13.64 -5.33 -2.47
N ALA A 39 -13.11 -6.29 -3.23
CA ALA A 39 -11.72 -6.25 -3.68
C ALA A 39 -11.41 -5.02 -4.56
N LYS A 40 -12.32 -4.64 -5.47
CA LYS A 40 -12.17 -3.44 -6.30
C LYS A 40 -12.16 -2.15 -5.48
N GLU A 41 -13.03 -2.07 -4.47
CA GLU A 41 -13.07 -0.90 -3.58
C GLU A 41 -11.79 -0.80 -2.76
N ILE A 42 -11.34 -1.91 -2.16
CA ILE A 42 -10.08 -1.94 -1.41
C ILE A 42 -8.92 -1.51 -2.30
N LYS A 43 -8.82 -2.07 -3.51
CA LYS A 43 -7.77 -1.70 -4.47
C LYS A 43 -7.81 -0.22 -4.88
N LYS A 44 -9.01 0.36 -4.98
CA LYS A 44 -9.20 1.78 -5.34
C LYS A 44 -8.66 2.72 -4.26
N TYR A 45 -8.79 2.35 -2.99
CA TYR A 45 -8.37 3.18 -1.85
C TYR A 45 -7.09 2.69 -1.17
N SER A 46 -6.52 1.56 -1.60
CA SER A 46 -5.24 1.08 -1.11
C SER A 46 -4.11 1.97 -1.61
N TYR A 47 -3.16 2.25 -0.73
CA TYR A 47 -1.92 2.92 -1.08
C TYR A 47 -0.74 2.03 -0.68
N ASP A 48 0.35 2.12 -1.45
CA ASP A 48 1.57 1.40 -1.13
C ASP A 48 2.22 2.02 0.12
N LYS A 49 2.22 1.28 1.22
CA LYS A 49 2.98 1.63 2.41
C LYS A 49 4.45 1.28 2.21
N LYS A 50 5.25 2.27 1.83
CA LYS A 50 6.70 2.12 1.64
C LYS A 50 7.38 2.05 3.02
N SER A 51 7.92 0.88 3.39
CA SER A 51 8.68 0.69 4.62
C SER A 51 10.16 0.40 4.32
N GLY A 52 11.02 0.81 5.26
CA GLY A 52 12.45 0.46 5.26
C GLY A 52 12.72 -0.82 6.07
N ARG A 53 14.00 -1.16 6.24
CA ARG A 53 14.44 -2.26 7.11
C ARG A 53 14.32 -1.82 8.59
N PRO A 54 14.09 -2.71 9.56
CA PRO A 54 14.23 -2.34 10.97
C PRO A 54 15.56 -1.60 11.23
N GLY A 55 15.47 -0.42 11.82
CA GLY A 55 16.62 0.49 12.05
C GLY A 55 16.97 1.43 10.89
N TYR A 56 16.32 1.33 9.73
CA TYR A 56 16.61 2.16 8.55
C TYR A 56 15.32 2.67 7.87
N PRO A 57 15.21 3.98 7.58
CA PRO A 57 14.04 4.52 6.88
C PRO A 57 13.94 3.97 5.45
N TYR A 58 12.76 4.09 4.85
CA TYR A 58 12.58 3.74 3.44
C TYR A 58 13.50 4.60 2.56
N ASN A 59 14.31 3.95 1.73
CA ASN A 59 15.19 4.61 0.77
C ASN A 59 14.57 4.54 -0.65
N PRO A 60 14.08 5.67 -1.20
CA PRO A 60 13.55 5.73 -2.57
C PRO A 60 14.62 5.71 -3.68
N CYS A 61 15.91 5.51 -3.35
CA CYS A 61 17.00 5.53 -4.33
C CYS A 61 16.81 4.46 -5.40
N LYS A 62 16.66 4.88 -6.66
CA LYS A 62 16.53 4.00 -7.83
C LYS A 62 17.77 3.10 -8.03
N PHE A 63 18.93 3.55 -7.56
CA PHE A 63 20.21 2.87 -7.73
C PHE A 63 20.67 2.09 -6.50
N ARG A 64 19.80 1.90 -5.50
CA ARG A 64 20.15 1.22 -4.24
C ARG A 64 20.73 -0.19 -4.42
N ALA A 65 20.39 -0.87 -5.51
CA ALA A 65 20.87 -2.22 -5.80
C ALA A 65 22.27 -2.24 -6.43
N THR A 66 22.68 -1.14 -7.07
CA THR A 66 23.96 -1.03 -7.79
C THR A 66 24.99 -0.22 -7.00
N VAL A 67 24.55 0.59 -6.03
CA VAL A 67 25.43 1.31 -5.12
C VAL A 67 25.85 0.36 -4.00
N GLN A 68 27.09 -0.11 -4.06
CA GLN A 68 27.66 -1.01 -3.05
C GLN A 68 28.29 -0.22 -1.89
N SER A 69 28.66 1.05 -2.10
CA SER A 69 29.30 1.86 -1.06
C SER A 69 28.98 3.35 -1.16
N LYS A 70 29.12 4.07 -0.04
CA LYS A 70 29.01 5.55 0.01
C LYS A 70 30.03 6.25 -0.90
N LYS A 71 31.11 5.57 -1.31
CA LYS A 71 32.15 6.11 -2.19
C LYS A 71 31.67 6.21 -3.65
N ASP A 72 30.72 5.37 -4.06
CA ASP A 72 30.13 5.34 -5.40
C ASP A 72 29.13 6.50 -5.61
N LEU A 73 28.66 7.11 -4.51
CA LEU A 73 27.70 8.23 -4.50
C LEU A 73 28.33 9.60 -4.81
N ARG A 74 29.64 9.66 -5.09
CA ARG A 74 30.38 10.92 -5.27
C ARG A 74 30.15 11.64 -6.61
N ASN A 75 29.37 11.08 -7.52
CA ASN A 75 28.89 11.82 -8.68
C ASN A 75 27.67 12.66 -8.29
N LYS A 76 27.77 13.99 -8.49
CA LYS A 76 26.84 15.03 -8.03
C LYS A 76 25.34 14.83 -8.39
N LEU A 77 24.99 13.82 -9.20
CA LEU A 77 23.62 13.43 -9.58
C LEU A 77 22.90 12.49 -8.58
N TYR A 78 23.56 11.98 -7.55
CA TYR A 78 23.03 10.95 -6.63
C TYR A 78 22.64 11.46 -5.23
N THR A 79 22.59 12.78 -5.04
CA THR A 79 23.18 13.47 -3.89
C THR A 79 22.33 13.74 -2.64
N PRO A 80 21.04 13.36 -2.51
CA PRO A 80 20.46 13.28 -1.15
C PRO A 80 19.78 11.96 -0.81
N ILE A 81 19.05 11.37 -1.77
CA ILE A 81 18.16 10.23 -1.52
C ILE A 81 18.94 8.95 -1.21
N CYS A 82 20.10 8.77 -1.86
CA CYS A 82 20.88 7.54 -1.74
C CYS A 82 21.84 7.54 -0.54
N LEU A 83 22.01 8.67 0.17
CA LEU A 83 22.93 8.82 1.31
C LEU A 83 22.32 8.41 2.67
N GLN A 84 21.01 8.14 2.74
CA GLN A 84 20.32 7.66 3.95
C GLN A 84 20.60 6.17 4.25
N MET A 85 21.68 5.60 3.69
CA MET A 85 22.22 4.28 4.05
C MET A 85 22.88 4.29 5.43
#